data_AF-A0A497A333-F1
#
_entry.id   AF-A0A497A333-F1
#
_cell.length_a   1.000
_cell.length_b   1.000
_cell.length_c   1.000
_cell.angle_alpha   90.00
_cell.angle_beta   90.00
_cell.angle_gamma   90.00
#
_symmetry.space_group_name_H-M   'P 1'
#
loop_
_entity.id
_entity.type
_entity.pdbx_description
1 polymer ?
#
loop_
_entity_poly.entity_id
_entity_poly.type
_entity_poly.pdbx_seq_one_letter_code
_entity_poly.pdbx_strand_id
1 'polypeptide(L)'
;FIPPFRLARAPARAGFLFTLAAAALAGLTLTALQSSPGEERARLLKPLRWPPVLIVAGGALALVVVGFAAFAWGRETNPAAGRLWHQANQTALFLLFFLLSVGLLAAWRDTSRHRTGLWLLALGLVVLDLWTFGGSIVEVVDVQESGYWRVVAQAVADPQAARVLPWGLSEFEQNGGMAFGLRSVFGYDPLIMQRYEEFITSRPDPRARTYDLLNAGYLITTAPQEFPDEPDAPRLLLEQDGVYVYERPAALPRAWVAPQIEVLDDTDSLARIHEADFDPRTTALADSALDCDPAPSVHGGAGDVEILRYDGNRIEARVRSEGGLLVFSEIYYPGWRATIDGDPARLVRADYVLRALCVPPGEHRIVLVYDPPLLKIGLAVTSLALLSVVGVALWNHRRCGGAA
;
A
#
# COMPACT_ATOMS: atom_id res chain seq x y z
N PHE A 1 -21.25 15.55 -7.02
CA PHE A 1 -20.58 14.63 -6.06
C PHE A 1 -21.36 14.58 -4.76
N ILE A 2 -21.54 13.38 -4.19
CA ILE A 2 -22.33 13.13 -2.97
C ILE A 2 -21.49 13.54 -1.73
N PRO A 3 -21.92 14.46 -0.85
CA PRO A 3 -21.26 14.69 0.44
C PRO A 3 -21.43 13.43 1.33
N PRO A 4 -20.42 12.93 2.08
CA PRO A 4 -19.05 13.41 2.36
C PRO A 4 -17.97 12.97 1.36
N PHE A 5 -18.29 12.19 0.32
CA PHE A 5 -17.30 11.60 -0.59
C PHE A 5 -16.48 12.61 -1.39
N ARG A 6 -16.98 13.84 -1.56
CA ARG A 6 -16.20 14.95 -2.13
C ARG A 6 -14.95 15.31 -1.32
N LEU A 7 -14.93 14.94 -0.04
CA LEU A 7 -13.81 15.17 0.89
C LEU A 7 -12.83 13.99 0.90
N ALA A 8 -13.15 12.88 0.23
CA ALA A 8 -12.27 11.73 0.13
C ALA A 8 -11.29 11.90 -1.05
N ARG A 9 -10.06 11.40 -0.90
CA ARG A 9 -8.99 11.44 -1.93
C ARG A 9 -9.42 10.91 -3.30
N ALA A 10 -10.37 9.97 -3.34
CA ALA A 10 -10.95 9.41 -4.55
C ALA A 10 -12.49 9.45 -4.48
N PRO A 11 -13.13 10.60 -4.78
CA PRO A 11 -14.58 10.76 -4.68
C PRO A 11 -15.37 9.76 -5.54
N ALA A 12 -14.77 9.28 -6.63
CA ALA A 12 -15.33 8.25 -7.49
C ALA A 12 -15.60 6.91 -6.77
N ARG A 13 -14.91 6.63 -5.66
CA ARG A 13 -15.16 5.42 -4.84
C ARG A 13 -16.56 5.39 -4.23
N ALA A 14 -17.28 6.52 -4.18
CA ALA A 14 -18.69 6.57 -3.84
C ALA A 14 -19.56 5.67 -4.76
N GLY A 15 -19.09 5.41 -5.99
CA GLY A 15 -19.73 4.47 -6.91
C GLY A 15 -19.91 3.07 -6.33
N PHE A 16 -19.08 2.66 -5.35
CA PHE A 16 -19.23 1.40 -4.65
C PHE A 16 -20.59 1.26 -3.94
N LEU A 17 -21.15 2.36 -3.40
CA LEU A 17 -22.47 2.32 -2.78
C LEU A 17 -23.56 1.98 -3.80
N PHE A 18 -23.45 2.56 -5.00
CA PHE A 18 -24.38 2.28 -6.08
C PHE A 18 -24.24 0.83 -6.56
N THR A 19 -23.01 0.35 -6.79
CA THR A 19 -22.79 -1.03 -7.25
C THR A 19 -23.27 -2.05 -6.20
N LEU A 20 -23.02 -1.79 -4.91
CA LEU A 20 -23.52 -2.63 -3.81
C LEU A 20 -25.06 -2.65 -3.78
N ALA A 21 -25.70 -1.49 -3.85
CA ALA A 21 -27.16 -1.39 -3.84
C ALA A 21 -27.78 -2.07 -5.07
N ALA A 22 -27.20 -1.86 -6.26
CA ALA A 22 -27.65 -2.48 -7.50
C ALA A 22 -27.51 -4.01 -7.45
N ALA A 23 -26.38 -4.53 -6.96
CA ALA A 23 -26.16 -5.96 -6.78
C ALA A 23 -27.12 -6.58 -5.76
N ALA A 24 -27.36 -5.89 -4.63
CA ALA A 24 -28.32 -6.33 -3.61
C ALA A 24 -29.75 -6.39 -4.17
N LEU A 25 -30.19 -5.34 -4.88
CA LEU A 25 -31.50 -5.30 -5.54
C LEU A 25 -31.62 -6.39 -6.63
N ALA A 26 -30.57 -6.64 -7.41
CA ALA A 26 -30.54 -7.72 -8.38
C ALA A 26 -30.71 -9.10 -7.71
N GLY A 27 -30.00 -9.34 -6.59
CA GLY A 27 -30.12 -10.57 -5.80
C GLY A 27 -31.52 -10.77 -5.21
N LEU A 28 -32.12 -9.70 -4.66
CA LEU A 28 -33.50 -9.72 -4.16
C LEU A 28 -34.50 -10.00 -5.29
N THR A 29 -34.30 -9.38 -6.46
CA THR A 29 -35.14 -9.59 -7.64
C THR A 29 -35.07 -11.03 -8.13
N LEU A 30 -33.87 -11.61 -8.22
CA LEU A 30 -33.66 -13.01 -8.57
C LEU A 30 -34.32 -13.96 -7.57
N THR A 31 -34.22 -13.66 -6.28
CA THR A 31 -34.86 -14.45 -5.21
C THR A 31 -36.38 -14.43 -5.34
N ALA A 32 -36.97 -13.25 -5.57
CA ALA A 32 -38.40 -13.11 -5.81
C ALA A 32 -38.84 -13.91 -7.05
N LEU A 33 -38.13 -13.76 -8.18
CA LEU A 33 -38.41 -14.51 -9.41
C LEU A 33 -38.31 -16.03 -9.22
N GLN A 34 -37.36 -16.51 -8.40
CA GLN A 34 -37.20 -17.93 -8.11
C GLN A 34 -38.37 -18.50 -7.32
N SER A 35 -38.99 -17.70 -6.45
CA SER A 35 -40.18 -18.07 -5.68
C SER A 35 -41.48 -18.02 -6.49
N SER A 36 -41.53 -17.28 -7.60
CA SER A 36 -42.73 -17.19 -8.46
C SER A 36 -42.98 -18.48 -9.27
N PRO A 37 -44.26 -18.89 -9.45
CA PRO A 37 -44.68 -19.93 -10.39
C PRO A 37 -44.18 -19.66 -11.82
N GLY A 38 -44.03 -20.72 -12.64
CA GLY A 38 -43.45 -20.61 -13.99
C GLY A 38 -44.17 -19.61 -14.90
N GLU A 39 -45.51 -19.57 -14.89
CA GLU A 39 -46.29 -18.61 -15.68
C GLU A 39 -46.12 -17.17 -15.21
N GLU A 40 -46.09 -16.94 -13.89
CA GLU A 40 -45.87 -15.63 -13.30
C GLU A 40 -44.44 -15.14 -13.57
N ARG A 41 -43.44 -16.02 -13.44
CA ARG A 41 -42.06 -15.74 -13.82
C ARG A 41 -41.94 -15.40 -15.31
N ALA A 42 -42.60 -16.16 -16.19
CA ALA A 42 -42.62 -15.88 -17.62
C ALA A 42 -43.29 -14.54 -17.95
N ARG A 43 -44.31 -14.14 -17.16
CA ARG A 43 -44.94 -12.82 -17.24
C ARG A 43 -44.03 -11.70 -16.75
N LEU A 44 -43.33 -11.89 -15.63
CA LEU A 44 -42.39 -10.91 -15.07
C LEU A 44 -41.14 -10.73 -15.94
N LEU A 45 -40.67 -11.78 -16.61
CA LEU A 45 -39.58 -11.75 -17.59
C LEU A 45 -40.06 -11.37 -19.00
N LYS A 46 -41.37 -11.10 -19.21
CA LYS A 46 -41.92 -10.68 -20.51
C LYS A 46 -41.24 -9.42 -21.08
N PRO A 47 -40.79 -8.43 -20.28
CA PRO A 47 -40.00 -7.31 -20.77
C PRO A 47 -38.62 -7.69 -21.30
N LEU A 48 -38.05 -8.87 -21.00
CA LEU A 48 -36.82 -9.35 -21.67
C LEU A 48 -37.06 -9.84 -23.13
N ARG A 49 -38.22 -9.55 -23.72
CA ARG A 49 -38.46 -9.79 -25.16
C ARG A 49 -37.62 -8.82 -26.01
N TRP A 50 -37.46 -9.18 -27.28
CA TRP A 50 -36.62 -8.47 -28.24
C TRP A 50 -36.75 -6.94 -28.26
N PRO A 51 -37.93 -6.28 -28.12
CA PRO A 51 -38.00 -4.83 -28.32
C PRO A 51 -37.10 -3.99 -27.38
N PRO A 52 -37.22 -4.05 -26.04
CA PRO A 52 -36.33 -3.31 -25.13
C PRO A 52 -34.88 -3.83 -25.14
N VAL A 53 -34.66 -5.14 -25.33
CA VAL A 53 -33.30 -5.70 -25.47
C VAL A 53 -32.60 -5.10 -26.69
N LEU A 54 -33.31 -5.00 -27.82
CA LEU A 54 -32.80 -4.39 -29.05
C LEU A 54 -32.57 -2.88 -28.92
N ILE A 55 -33.37 -2.17 -28.10
CA ILE A 55 -33.12 -0.75 -27.80
C ILE A 55 -31.80 -0.58 -27.05
N VAL A 56 -31.58 -1.36 -25.98
CA VAL A 56 -30.33 -1.29 -25.20
C VAL A 56 -29.15 -1.75 -26.04
N ALA A 57 -29.29 -2.87 -26.75
CA ALA A 57 -28.25 -3.41 -27.61
C ALA A 57 -27.92 -2.47 -28.77
N GLY A 58 -28.92 -1.87 -29.40
CA GLY A 58 -28.75 -0.91 -30.49
C GLY A 58 -28.09 0.38 -30.00
N GLY A 59 -28.46 0.89 -28.82
CA GLY A 59 -27.81 2.05 -28.21
C GLY A 59 -26.34 1.78 -27.86
N ALA A 60 -26.06 0.64 -27.23
CA ALA A 60 -24.68 0.22 -26.94
C ALA A 60 -23.87 0.00 -28.22
N LEU A 61 -24.43 -0.65 -29.24
CA LEU A 61 -23.77 -0.85 -30.53
C LEU A 61 -23.49 0.48 -31.23
N ALA A 62 -24.43 1.43 -31.20
CA ALA A 62 -24.21 2.77 -31.73
C ALA A 62 -23.05 3.47 -31.02
N LEU A 63 -22.96 3.38 -29.69
CA LEU A 63 -21.84 3.93 -28.92
C LEU A 63 -20.51 3.25 -29.28
N VAL A 64 -20.50 1.93 -29.48
CA VAL A 64 -19.31 1.18 -29.91
C VAL A 64 -18.86 1.66 -31.30
N VAL A 65 -19.78 1.73 -32.27
CA VAL A 65 -19.48 2.17 -33.64
C VAL A 65 -18.97 3.61 -33.66
N VAL A 66 -19.68 4.52 -32.98
CA VAL A 66 -19.29 5.94 -32.89
C VAL A 66 -17.95 6.09 -32.19
N GLY A 67 -17.73 5.38 -31.08
CA GLY A 67 -16.48 5.43 -30.32
C GLY A 67 -15.27 4.93 -31.12
N PHE A 68 -15.40 3.77 -31.81
CA PHE A 68 -14.33 3.26 -32.66
C PHE A 68 -14.10 4.10 -33.91
N ALA A 69 -15.15 4.62 -34.55
CA ALA A 69 -15.02 5.50 -35.70
C ALA A 69 -14.33 6.83 -35.31
N ALA A 70 -14.74 7.43 -34.19
CA ALA A 70 -14.12 8.65 -33.67
C ALA A 70 -12.67 8.42 -33.24
N PHE A 71 -12.35 7.26 -32.65
CA PHE A 71 -10.98 6.86 -32.39
C PHE A 71 -10.17 6.73 -33.69
N ALA A 72 -10.66 5.98 -34.68
CA ALA A 72 -9.95 5.74 -35.94
C ALA A 72 -9.65 7.05 -36.68
N TRP A 73 -10.60 7.99 -36.67
CA TRP A 73 -10.42 9.31 -37.29
C TRP A 73 -9.48 10.23 -36.48
N GLY A 74 -9.53 10.14 -35.15
CA GLY A 74 -8.83 11.06 -34.25
C GLY A 74 -7.50 10.56 -33.71
N ARG A 75 -7.10 9.30 -33.93
CA ARG A 75 -5.94 8.69 -33.23
C ARG A 75 -4.60 9.39 -33.50
N GLU A 76 -4.43 10.01 -34.66
CA GLU A 76 -3.18 10.70 -35.04
C GLU A 76 -3.18 12.17 -34.60
N THR A 77 -4.35 12.78 -34.44
CA THR A 77 -4.51 14.23 -34.23
C THR A 77 -5.00 14.61 -32.84
N ASN A 78 -5.63 13.68 -32.12
CA ASN A 78 -6.23 13.90 -30.82
C ASN A 78 -5.60 12.98 -29.76
N PRO A 79 -4.79 13.51 -28.83
CA PRO A 79 -4.20 12.71 -27.75
C PRO A 79 -5.25 12.12 -26.80
N ALA A 80 -6.49 12.61 -26.81
CA ALA A 80 -7.60 12.02 -26.08
C ALA A 80 -8.25 10.80 -26.77
N ALA A 81 -7.89 10.49 -28.02
CA ALA A 81 -8.54 9.44 -28.80
C ALA A 81 -8.46 8.07 -28.11
N GLY A 82 -7.35 7.77 -27.40
CA GLY A 82 -7.23 6.53 -26.61
C GLY A 82 -8.36 6.33 -25.59
N ARG A 83 -8.93 7.40 -25.02
CA ARG A 83 -10.08 7.30 -24.12
C ARG A 83 -11.34 6.82 -24.85
N LEU A 84 -11.53 7.22 -26.11
CA LEU A 84 -12.65 6.76 -26.93
C LEU A 84 -12.51 5.27 -27.26
N TRP A 85 -11.28 4.80 -27.53
CA TRP A 85 -11.01 3.38 -27.69
C TRP A 85 -11.37 2.59 -26.43
N HIS A 86 -10.93 3.05 -25.26
CA HIS A 86 -11.28 2.41 -23.99
C HIS A 86 -12.80 2.40 -23.75
N GLN A 87 -13.49 3.52 -23.97
CA GLN A 87 -14.95 3.60 -23.81
C GLN A 87 -15.69 2.66 -24.77
N ALA A 88 -15.28 2.61 -26.05
CA ALA A 88 -15.86 1.70 -27.03
C ALA A 88 -15.64 0.23 -26.64
N ASN A 89 -14.42 -0.13 -26.23
CA ASN A 89 -14.08 -1.48 -25.80
C ASN A 89 -14.89 -1.91 -24.56
N GLN A 90 -14.99 -1.05 -23.55
CA GLN A 90 -15.78 -1.31 -22.34
C GLN A 90 -17.28 -1.42 -22.66
N THR A 91 -17.80 -0.63 -23.60
CA THR A 91 -19.20 -0.71 -24.05
C THR A 91 -19.47 -2.02 -24.83
N ALA A 92 -18.49 -2.49 -25.62
CA ALA A 92 -18.59 -3.76 -26.33
C ALA A 92 -18.60 -4.95 -25.36
N LEU A 93 -17.74 -4.94 -24.34
CA LEU A 93 -17.75 -5.93 -23.26
C LEU A 93 -19.06 -5.91 -22.49
N PHE A 94 -19.55 -4.72 -22.11
CA PHE A 94 -20.88 -4.56 -21.49
C PHE A 94 -21.96 -5.19 -22.37
N LEU A 95 -21.98 -4.91 -23.68
CA LEU A 95 -22.97 -5.47 -24.59
C LEU A 95 -22.90 -7.00 -24.65
N LEU A 96 -21.70 -7.58 -24.70
CA LEU A 96 -21.50 -9.02 -24.68
C LEU A 96 -22.08 -9.65 -23.40
N PHE A 97 -21.68 -9.18 -22.23
CA PHE A 97 -22.15 -9.71 -20.94
C PHE A 97 -23.65 -9.44 -20.72
N PHE A 98 -24.16 -8.31 -21.18
CA PHE A 98 -25.59 -8.00 -21.18
C PHE A 98 -26.39 -9.02 -22.00
N LEU A 99 -25.98 -9.28 -23.25
CA LEU A 99 -26.68 -10.23 -24.13
C LEU A 99 -26.59 -11.67 -23.61
N LEU A 100 -25.44 -12.09 -23.08
CA LEU A 100 -25.27 -13.40 -22.45
C LEU A 100 -26.17 -13.54 -21.20
N SER A 101 -26.26 -12.50 -20.38
CA SER A 101 -27.12 -12.47 -19.19
C SER A 101 -28.61 -12.52 -19.56
N VAL A 102 -29.02 -11.78 -20.59
CA VAL A 102 -30.39 -11.84 -21.14
C VAL A 102 -30.71 -13.23 -21.69
N GLY A 103 -29.80 -13.83 -22.46
CA GLY A 103 -29.95 -15.18 -22.97
C GLY A 103 -30.10 -16.23 -21.86
N LEU A 104 -29.31 -16.10 -20.80
CA LEU A 104 -29.36 -16.98 -19.65
C LEU A 104 -30.68 -16.84 -18.88
N LEU A 105 -31.16 -15.61 -18.66
CA LEU A 105 -32.46 -15.35 -18.03
C LEU A 105 -33.62 -15.84 -18.90
N ALA A 106 -33.52 -15.73 -20.23
CA ALA A 106 -34.50 -16.25 -21.16
C ALA A 106 -34.55 -17.80 -21.13
N ALA A 107 -33.40 -18.47 -21.08
CA ALA A 107 -33.32 -19.93 -20.94
C ALA A 107 -33.87 -20.41 -19.59
N TRP A 108 -33.70 -19.61 -18.53
CA TRP A 108 -34.25 -19.91 -17.21
C TRP A 108 -35.77 -19.73 -17.13
N ARG A 109 -36.38 -18.94 -18.03
CA ARG A 109 -37.80 -18.57 -18.00
C ARG A 109 -38.75 -19.77 -17.94
N ASP A 110 -38.52 -20.76 -18.79
CA ASP A 110 -39.46 -21.87 -19.02
C ASP A 110 -38.94 -23.21 -18.44
N THR A 111 -37.81 -23.20 -17.71
CA THR A 111 -37.13 -24.41 -17.25
C THR A 111 -37.49 -24.80 -15.81
N SER A 112 -38.14 -25.96 -15.64
CA SER A 112 -38.40 -26.56 -14.31
C SER A 112 -37.31 -27.55 -13.85
N ARG A 113 -36.55 -28.17 -14.76
CA ARG A 113 -35.70 -29.35 -14.49
C ARG A 113 -34.17 -29.17 -14.62
N HIS A 114 -33.63 -28.11 -15.23
CA HIS A 114 -32.17 -27.96 -15.45
C HIS A 114 -31.57 -26.77 -14.65
N ARG A 115 -31.87 -26.72 -13.35
CA ARG A 115 -31.45 -25.61 -12.48
C ARG A 115 -29.92 -25.54 -12.32
N THR A 116 -29.24 -26.66 -12.09
CA THR A 116 -27.81 -26.66 -11.75
C THR A 116 -26.91 -26.17 -12.89
N GLY A 117 -27.15 -26.61 -14.13
CA GLY A 117 -26.35 -26.19 -15.28
C GLY A 117 -26.47 -24.69 -15.58
N LEU A 118 -27.68 -24.13 -15.53
CA LEU A 118 -27.91 -22.70 -15.70
C LEU A 118 -27.26 -21.87 -14.57
N TRP A 119 -27.27 -22.37 -13.33
CA TRP A 119 -26.58 -21.71 -12.22
C TRP A 119 -25.06 -21.74 -12.35
N LEU A 120 -24.48 -22.85 -12.82
CA LEU A 120 -23.05 -22.94 -13.11
C LEU A 120 -22.65 -21.99 -14.25
N LEU A 121 -23.48 -21.87 -15.30
CA LEU A 121 -23.28 -20.89 -16.36
C LEU A 121 -23.41 -19.45 -15.85
N ALA A 122 -24.36 -19.17 -14.96
CA ALA A 122 -24.49 -17.85 -14.32
C ALA A 122 -23.25 -17.50 -13.51
N LEU A 123 -22.77 -18.43 -12.68
CA LEU A 123 -21.57 -18.25 -11.88
C LEU A 123 -20.34 -18.07 -12.77
N GLY A 124 -20.20 -18.90 -13.80
CA GLY A 124 -19.13 -18.78 -14.79
C GLY A 124 -19.14 -17.44 -15.51
N LEU A 125 -20.33 -16.93 -15.87
CA LEU A 125 -20.49 -15.63 -16.51
C LEU A 125 -20.09 -14.48 -15.57
N VAL A 126 -20.49 -14.53 -14.29
CA VAL A 126 -20.09 -13.53 -13.28
C VAL A 126 -18.58 -13.57 -13.04
N VAL A 127 -17.99 -14.77 -12.92
CA VAL A 127 -16.53 -14.92 -12.77
C VAL A 127 -15.82 -14.38 -13.99
N LEU A 128 -16.28 -14.70 -15.19
CA LEU A 128 -15.69 -14.22 -16.44
C LEU A 128 -15.80 -12.70 -16.57
N ASP A 129 -16.94 -12.09 -16.23
CA ASP A 129 -17.13 -10.63 -16.24
C ASP A 129 -16.16 -9.94 -15.27
N LEU A 130 -16.16 -10.37 -14.01
CA LEU A 130 -15.26 -9.83 -12.99
C LEU A 130 -13.78 -10.04 -13.34
N TRP A 131 -13.43 -11.18 -13.93
CA TRP A 131 -12.07 -11.47 -14.39
C TRP A 131 -11.67 -10.59 -15.57
N THR A 132 -12.57 -10.38 -16.55
CA THR A 132 -12.28 -9.56 -17.73
C THR A 132 -12.06 -8.10 -17.34
N PHE A 133 -12.79 -7.62 -16.33
CA PHE A 133 -12.58 -6.28 -15.75
C PHE A 133 -11.31 -6.20 -14.89
N GLY A 134 -11.09 -7.16 -13.99
CA GLY A 134 -10.01 -7.11 -12.99
C GLY A 134 -8.65 -7.57 -13.51
N GLY A 135 -8.61 -8.50 -14.46
CA GLY A 135 -7.39 -9.15 -14.94
C GLY A 135 -6.39 -8.18 -15.58
N SER A 136 -6.87 -7.13 -16.25
CA SER A 136 -5.99 -6.11 -16.85
C SER A 136 -5.42 -5.11 -15.83
N ILE A 137 -5.90 -5.11 -14.58
CA ILE A 137 -5.45 -4.15 -13.55
C ILE A 137 -4.15 -4.66 -12.89
N VAL A 138 -3.89 -5.97 -12.92
CA VAL A 138 -2.74 -6.60 -12.29
C VAL A 138 -1.96 -7.37 -13.35
N GLU A 139 -1.20 -6.65 -14.17
CA GLU A 139 -0.23 -7.25 -15.06
C GLU A 139 1.09 -7.43 -14.31
N VAL A 140 1.45 -8.68 -14.01
CA VAL A 140 2.75 -9.00 -13.40
C VAL A 140 3.77 -9.04 -14.53
N VAL A 141 4.68 -8.08 -14.52
CA VAL A 141 5.81 -8.01 -15.45
C VAL A 141 7.10 -8.28 -14.69
N ASP A 142 8.07 -8.90 -15.37
CA ASP A 142 9.40 -9.06 -14.81
C ASP A 142 10.03 -7.69 -14.59
N VAL A 143 10.55 -7.47 -13.37
CA VAL A 143 11.22 -6.23 -13.00
C VAL A 143 12.44 -6.08 -13.90
N GLN A 144 12.40 -5.08 -14.79
CA GLN A 144 13.53 -4.76 -15.64
C GLN A 144 14.62 -4.10 -14.81
N GLU A 145 15.76 -4.76 -14.69
CA GLU A 145 16.91 -4.22 -13.97
C GLU A 145 17.45 -2.96 -14.64
N SER A 146 17.47 -1.87 -13.90
CA SER A 146 18.07 -0.62 -14.35
C SER A 146 19.60 -0.70 -14.32
N GLY A 147 20.23 -0.23 -15.40
CA GLY A 147 21.70 -0.09 -15.46
C GLY A 147 22.25 0.82 -14.37
N TYR A 148 21.54 1.92 -14.05
CA TYR A 148 21.88 2.83 -12.97
C TYR A 148 21.98 2.09 -11.63
N TRP A 149 20.93 1.36 -11.28
CA TRP A 149 20.84 0.65 -10.00
C TRP A 149 21.80 -0.54 -9.90
N ARG A 150 22.16 -1.16 -11.02
CA ARG A 150 23.21 -2.19 -11.07
C ARG A 150 24.57 -1.63 -10.68
N VAL A 151 24.91 -0.43 -11.13
CA VAL A 151 26.17 0.24 -10.76
C VAL A 151 26.15 0.61 -9.26
N VAL A 152 25.03 1.13 -8.75
CA VAL A 152 24.88 1.40 -7.30
C VAL A 152 25.10 0.13 -6.47
N ALA A 153 24.51 -0.99 -6.87
CA ALA A 153 24.62 -2.25 -6.16
C ALA A 153 26.06 -2.79 -6.09
N GLN A 154 26.97 -2.37 -6.99
CA GLN A 154 28.39 -2.75 -6.95
C GLN A 154 29.16 -1.97 -5.87
N ALA A 155 28.74 -0.74 -5.54
CA ALA A 155 29.38 0.10 -4.54
C ALA A 155 28.90 -0.18 -3.11
N VAL A 156 27.67 -0.68 -2.95
CA VAL A 156 27.06 -0.92 -1.64
C VAL A 156 27.42 -2.32 -1.15
N ALA A 157 28.40 -2.42 -0.26
CA ALA A 157 28.95 -3.69 0.23
C ALA A 157 27.93 -4.57 0.98
N ASP A 158 27.06 -3.95 1.79
CA ASP A 158 25.95 -4.64 2.47
C ASP A 158 24.63 -3.86 2.26
N PRO A 159 23.78 -4.29 1.30
CA PRO A 159 22.47 -3.70 1.04
C PRO A 159 21.51 -3.67 2.24
N GLN A 160 21.75 -4.50 3.26
CA GLN A 160 20.93 -4.56 4.46
C GLN A 160 21.47 -3.68 5.59
N ALA A 161 22.73 -3.25 5.57
CA ALA A 161 23.31 -2.42 6.62
C ALA A 161 22.78 -0.98 6.63
N ALA A 162 22.64 -0.37 5.45
CA ALA A 162 22.26 1.04 5.31
C ALA A 162 21.25 1.27 4.18
N ARG A 163 20.61 2.45 4.19
CA ARG A 163 19.78 2.92 3.09
C ARG A 163 20.59 3.74 2.08
N VAL A 164 20.16 3.71 0.83
CA VAL A 164 20.59 4.65 -0.22
C VAL A 164 19.67 5.86 -0.25
N LEU A 165 20.23 7.02 -0.54
CA LEU A 165 19.55 8.30 -0.71
C LEU A 165 19.65 8.72 -2.18
N PRO A 166 18.61 8.48 -3.00
CA PRO A 166 18.56 8.99 -4.38
C PRO A 166 18.54 10.51 -4.41
N TRP A 167 19.38 11.13 -5.25
CA TRP A 167 19.38 12.58 -5.44
C TRP A 167 19.45 12.92 -6.92
N GLY A 168 18.46 13.65 -7.42
CA GLY A 168 18.33 13.98 -8.84
C GLY A 168 17.77 12.86 -9.73
N LEU A 169 17.19 11.80 -9.13
CA LEU A 169 16.43 10.77 -9.85
C LEU A 169 14.95 11.14 -9.92
N SER A 170 14.29 10.81 -11.04
CA SER A 170 12.83 10.96 -11.13
C SER A 170 12.11 10.00 -10.18
N GLU A 171 10.94 10.40 -9.69
CA GLU A 171 10.15 9.62 -8.72
C GLU A 171 9.90 8.17 -9.17
N PHE A 172 9.67 7.96 -10.46
CA PHE A 172 9.41 6.64 -11.04
C PHE A 172 10.66 5.75 -11.16
N GLU A 173 11.86 6.31 -11.10
CA GLU A 173 13.12 5.57 -11.18
C GLU A 173 13.66 5.17 -9.80
N GLN A 174 13.17 5.81 -8.72
CA GLN A 174 13.70 5.64 -7.36
C GLN A 174 13.47 4.23 -6.78
N ASN A 175 12.47 3.51 -7.28
CA ASN A 175 12.14 2.16 -6.83
C ASN A 175 13.04 1.06 -7.42
N GLY A 176 13.92 1.38 -8.38
CA GLY A 176 14.72 0.38 -9.09
C GLY A 176 15.74 -0.36 -8.22
N GLY A 177 16.13 0.20 -7.07
CA GLY A 177 17.04 -0.44 -6.12
C GLY A 177 16.48 -1.72 -5.50
N MET A 178 15.15 -1.89 -5.48
CA MET A 178 14.50 -3.08 -4.92
C MET A 178 14.94 -4.38 -5.59
N ALA A 179 15.21 -4.36 -6.90
CA ALA A 179 15.68 -5.54 -7.64
C ALA A 179 17.03 -6.07 -7.14
N PHE A 180 17.83 -5.20 -6.51
CA PHE A 180 19.14 -5.51 -5.96
C PHE A 180 19.14 -5.64 -4.43
N GLY A 181 17.95 -5.62 -3.80
CA GLY A 181 17.80 -5.66 -2.35
C GLY A 181 18.25 -4.37 -1.63
N LEU A 182 18.54 -3.30 -2.38
CA LEU A 182 18.91 -2.00 -1.83
C LEU A 182 17.68 -1.34 -1.20
N ARG A 183 17.84 -0.89 0.04
CA ARG A 183 16.79 -0.13 0.75
C ARG A 183 16.98 1.34 0.49
N SER A 184 15.91 2.04 0.13
CA SER A 184 15.98 3.45 -0.23
C SER A 184 15.27 4.32 0.81
N VAL A 185 15.75 5.55 0.99
CA VAL A 185 15.04 6.61 1.73
C VAL A 185 13.83 7.08 0.94
N PHE A 186 14.00 7.28 -0.37
CA PHE A 186 12.93 7.70 -1.26
C PHE A 186 12.34 6.54 -2.05
N GLY A 187 11.17 6.74 -2.62
CA GLY A 187 10.51 5.78 -3.49
C GLY A 187 9.12 6.25 -3.86
N TYR A 188 8.59 5.70 -4.95
CA TYR A 188 7.21 5.92 -5.34
C TYR A 188 6.29 4.96 -4.58
N ASP A 189 5.44 5.50 -3.72
CA ASP A 189 4.36 4.79 -3.04
C ASP A 189 3.05 5.58 -3.18
N PRO A 190 1.92 4.96 -3.57
CA PRO A 190 0.64 5.67 -3.66
C PRO A 190 0.14 6.21 -2.31
N LEU A 191 0.66 5.73 -1.17
CA LEU A 191 0.24 6.03 0.20
C LEU A 191 1.42 6.51 1.07
N ILE A 192 2.07 7.61 0.69
CA ILE A 192 3.07 8.27 1.53
C ILE A 192 2.39 8.97 2.73
N MET A 193 2.97 8.82 3.92
CA MET A 193 2.53 9.50 5.14
C MET A 193 2.92 10.97 5.09
N GLN A 194 1.98 11.88 5.37
CA GLN A 194 2.22 13.32 5.37
C GLN A 194 3.44 13.73 6.22
N ARG A 195 3.57 13.19 7.44
CA ARG A 195 4.72 13.48 8.31
C ARG A 195 6.05 13.00 7.74
N TYR A 196 6.05 11.87 7.03
CA TYR A 196 7.27 11.38 6.41
C TYR A 196 7.70 12.31 5.28
N GLU A 197 6.73 12.76 4.47
CA GLU A 197 6.96 13.75 3.42
C GLU A 197 7.48 15.08 3.99
N GLU A 198 6.84 15.61 5.05
CA GLU A 198 7.29 16.83 5.75
C GLU A 198 8.72 16.67 6.28
N PHE A 199 9.06 15.51 6.84
CA PHE A 199 10.38 15.23 7.39
C PHE A 199 11.47 15.20 6.33
N ILE A 200 11.29 14.43 5.26
CA ILE A 200 12.31 14.29 4.21
C ILE A 200 12.42 15.55 3.35
N THR A 201 11.35 16.34 3.19
CA THR A 201 11.39 17.58 2.40
C THR A 201 11.73 18.82 3.23
N SER A 202 11.80 18.73 4.55
CA SER A 202 12.05 19.86 5.46
C SER A 202 13.36 20.62 5.17
N ARG A 203 14.38 19.92 4.65
CA ARG A 203 15.65 20.52 4.25
C ARG A 203 16.20 19.84 2.99
N PRO A 204 16.14 20.49 1.82
CA PRO A 204 16.59 19.93 0.55
C PRO A 204 18.12 19.99 0.39
N ASP A 205 18.86 19.40 1.32
CA ASP A 205 20.32 19.23 1.29
C ASP A 205 20.62 17.74 1.55
N PRO A 206 21.37 17.02 0.69
CA PRO A 206 21.67 15.60 0.90
C PRO A 206 22.51 15.31 2.17
N ARG A 207 23.07 16.34 2.81
CA ARG A 207 23.74 16.28 4.11
C ARG A 207 22.81 16.58 5.30
N ALA A 208 21.51 16.78 5.07
CA ALA A 208 20.57 17.08 6.14
C ALA A 208 20.49 15.92 7.15
N ARG A 209 20.42 16.28 8.44
CA ARG A 209 20.39 15.34 9.56
C ARG A 209 19.15 14.43 9.55
N THR A 210 18.06 14.88 8.94
CA THR A 210 16.87 14.04 8.69
C THR A 210 17.23 12.77 7.92
N TYR A 211 18.17 12.82 6.98
CA TYR A 211 18.64 11.62 6.27
C TYR A 211 19.59 10.77 7.11
N ASP A 212 20.37 11.38 8.01
CA ASP A 212 21.20 10.63 8.96
C ASP A 212 20.34 9.76 9.87
N LEU A 213 19.27 10.34 10.41
CA LEU A 213 18.25 9.67 11.23
C LEU A 213 17.57 8.49 10.49
N LEU A 214 17.50 8.56 9.17
CA LEU A 214 16.96 7.50 8.30
C LEU A 214 18.01 6.46 7.90
N ASN A 215 19.18 6.43 8.54
CA ASN A 215 20.25 5.47 8.26
C ASN A 215 20.64 5.49 6.76
N ALA A 216 20.61 6.68 6.14
CA ALA A 216 21.05 6.88 4.78
C ALA A 216 22.57 6.83 4.70
N GLY A 217 23.16 5.63 4.62
CA GLY A 217 24.62 5.46 4.57
C GLY A 217 25.24 5.77 3.22
N TYR A 218 24.43 5.87 2.17
CA TYR A 218 24.91 6.15 0.81
C TYR A 218 24.08 7.25 0.15
N LEU A 219 24.74 8.18 -0.53
CA LEU A 219 24.11 9.13 -1.46
C LEU A 219 24.39 8.65 -2.89
N ILE A 220 23.36 8.62 -3.72
CA ILE A 220 23.49 8.22 -5.13
C ILE A 220 22.97 9.34 -6.02
N THR A 221 23.74 9.73 -7.04
CA THR A 221 23.38 10.85 -7.92
C THR A 221 23.61 10.51 -9.39
N THR A 222 23.05 11.32 -10.28
CA THR A 222 23.23 11.26 -11.75
C THR A 222 24.23 12.31 -12.27
N ALA A 223 24.75 13.15 -11.36
CA ALA A 223 25.72 14.20 -11.64
C ALA A 223 26.67 14.35 -10.44
N PRO A 224 27.94 14.74 -10.65
CA PRO A 224 28.89 14.89 -9.56
C PRO A 224 28.39 15.93 -8.54
N GLN A 225 28.70 15.71 -7.27
CA GLN A 225 28.39 16.60 -6.15
C GLN A 225 29.69 17.04 -5.50
N GLU A 226 29.80 18.34 -5.20
CA GLU A 226 30.94 18.89 -4.50
C GLU A 226 30.58 19.07 -3.02
N PHE A 227 31.41 18.51 -2.14
CA PHE A 227 31.27 18.65 -0.69
C PHE A 227 32.53 19.28 -0.11
N PRO A 228 32.42 20.07 0.97
CA PRO A 228 33.58 20.59 1.67
C PRO A 228 34.41 19.43 2.26
N ASP A 229 35.71 19.65 2.39
CA ASP A 229 36.64 18.68 3.01
C ASP A 229 36.47 18.69 4.54
N GLU A 230 35.42 18.02 4.99
CA GLU A 230 35.04 17.85 6.40
C GLU A 230 34.94 16.36 6.74
N PRO A 231 35.24 15.94 7.99
CA PRO A 231 35.21 14.53 8.37
C PRO A 231 33.90 13.81 8.06
N ASP A 232 32.76 14.50 8.24
CA ASP A 232 31.42 13.95 8.09
C ASP A 232 30.81 14.17 6.69
N ALA A 233 31.54 14.85 5.80
CA ALA A 233 31.08 15.11 4.44
C ALA A 233 30.98 13.80 3.63
N PRO A 234 30.02 13.70 2.69
CA PRO A 234 29.93 12.53 1.83
C PRO A 234 31.19 12.32 0.98
N ARG A 235 31.65 11.07 0.88
CA ARG A 235 32.91 10.71 0.19
C ARG A 235 32.63 9.83 -1.01
N LEU A 236 33.13 10.22 -2.18
CA LEU A 236 32.94 9.45 -3.41
C LEU A 236 33.56 8.06 -3.29
N LEU A 237 32.76 7.01 -3.49
CA LEU A 237 33.17 5.61 -3.49
C LEU A 237 33.29 5.05 -4.91
N LEU A 238 32.36 5.42 -5.79
CA LEU A 238 32.28 4.91 -7.15
C LEU A 238 31.81 6.01 -8.09
N GLU A 239 32.49 6.14 -9.22
CA GLU A 239 32.05 6.86 -10.39
C GLU A 239 32.12 5.91 -11.59
N GLN A 240 30.97 5.60 -12.19
CA GLN A 240 30.90 4.72 -13.35
C GLN A 240 29.63 4.99 -14.15
N ASP A 241 29.74 5.08 -15.48
CA ASP A 241 28.62 5.22 -16.42
C ASP A 241 27.65 6.38 -16.08
N GLY A 242 28.17 7.49 -15.53
CA GLY A 242 27.37 8.64 -15.09
C GLY A 242 26.64 8.45 -13.76
N VAL A 243 26.92 7.36 -13.05
CA VAL A 243 26.45 7.09 -11.68
C VAL A 243 27.55 7.44 -10.69
N TYR A 244 27.19 8.20 -9.67
CA TYR A 244 28.08 8.57 -8.57
C TYR A 244 27.50 8.04 -7.27
N VAL A 245 28.30 7.28 -6.53
CA VAL A 245 27.93 6.74 -5.22
C VAL A 245 28.88 7.32 -4.18
N TYR A 246 28.33 7.96 -3.16
CA TYR A 246 29.07 8.52 -2.03
C TYR A 246 28.69 7.77 -0.76
N GLU A 247 29.68 7.47 0.07
CA GLU A 247 29.47 7.10 1.47
C GLU A 247 29.03 8.35 2.25
N ARG A 248 28.11 8.21 3.20
CA ARG A 248 27.70 9.27 4.14
C ARG A 248 28.15 8.91 5.56
N PRO A 249 29.35 9.35 6.02
CA PRO A 249 29.87 9.00 7.35
C PRO A 249 28.99 9.47 8.51
N ALA A 250 28.24 10.56 8.33
CA ALA A 250 27.35 11.11 9.35
C ALA A 250 26.14 10.21 9.70
N ALA A 251 25.78 9.27 8.82
CA ALA A 251 24.58 8.45 8.94
C ALA A 251 24.52 7.70 10.28
N LEU A 252 23.35 7.68 10.91
CA LEU A 252 23.15 6.90 12.14
C LEU A 252 22.96 5.41 11.82
N PRO A 253 23.29 4.52 12.77
CA PRO A 253 22.97 3.10 12.65
C PRO A 253 21.45 2.88 12.61
N ARG A 254 21.02 1.66 12.30
CA ARG A 254 19.59 1.28 12.26
C ARG A 254 18.87 1.48 13.60
N ALA A 255 19.61 1.43 14.69
CA ALA A 255 19.10 1.72 16.01
C ALA A 255 20.24 2.22 16.91
N TRP A 256 19.92 3.08 17.86
CA TRP A 256 20.87 3.63 18.84
C TRP A 256 20.12 4.00 20.12
N VAL A 257 20.84 4.11 21.23
CA VAL A 257 20.28 4.58 22.50
C VAL A 257 20.66 6.04 22.70
N ALA A 258 19.65 6.90 22.86
CA ALA A 258 19.81 8.29 23.28
C ALA A 258 19.63 8.39 24.82
N PRO A 259 20.67 8.78 25.57
CA PRO A 259 20.59 8.97 27.02
C PRO A 259 19.65 10.08 27.47
N GLN A 260 19.53 11.15 26.67
CA GLN A 260 18.72 12.32 26.98
C GLN A 260 17.46 12.37 26.13
N ILE A 261 16.41 12.96 26.70
CA ILE A 261 15.13 13.17 26.04
C ILE A 261 14.79 14.64 26.19
N GLU A 262 14.61 15.31 25.06
CA GLU A 262 14.09 16.67 24.99
C GLU A 262 12.63 16.61 24.53
N VAL A 263 11.73 17.24 25.28
CA VAL A 263 10.29 17.20 24.96
C VAL A 263 9.92 18.47 24.21
N LEU A 264 9.50 18.31 22.96
CA LEU A 264 9.14 19.38 22.05
C LEU A 264 7.85 19.02 21.30
N ASP A 265 7.11 20.01 20.83
CA ASP A 265 6.05 19.74 19.88
C ASP A 265 6.61 19.34 18.51
N ASP A 266 5.74 18.94 17.58
CA ASP A 266 6.19 18.47 16.27
C ASP A 266 6.90 19.55 15.44
N THR A 267 6.45 20.80 15.52
CA THR A 267 7.03 21.91 14.73
C THR A 267 8.43 22.22 15.24
N ASP A 268 8.56 22.35 16.55
CA ASP A 268 9.81 22.65 17.22
C ASP A 268 10.79 21.48 17.11
N SER A 269 10.30 20.22 17.16
CA SER A 269 11.13 19.04 16.95
C SER A 269 11.80 19.05 15.58
N LEU A 270 11.05 19.34 14.52
CA LEU A 270 11.60 19.35 13.17
C LEU A 270 12.62 20.47 12.98
N ALA A 271 12.37 21.65 13.56
CA ALA A 271 13.33 22.75 13.58
C ALA A 271 14.61 22.38 14.35
N ARG A 272 14.46 21.81 15.55
CA ARG A 272 15.56 21.35 16.43
C ARG A 272 16.50 20.37 15.74
N ILE A 273 15.95 19.44 14.95
CA ILE A 273 16.74 18.47 14.15
C ILE A 273 17.71 19.16 13.18
N HIS A 274 17.43 20.39 12.75
CA HIS A 274 18.26 21.12 11.78
C HIS A 274 19.33 22.01 12.41
N GLU A 275 19.35 22.14 13.74
CA GLU A 275 20.28 22.99 14.48
C GLU A 275 21.67 22.35 14.58
N ALA A 276 22.74 23.12 14.41
CA ALA A 276 24.10 22.56 14.33
C ALA A 276 24.54 21.80 15.59
N ASP A 277 24.01 22.16 16.76
CA ASP A 277 24.38 21.60 18.07
C ASP A 277 23.52 20.40 18.51
N PHE A 278 22.48 20.03 17.75
CA PHE A 278 21.70 18.83 18.04
C PHE A 278 22.48 17.55 17.66
N ASP A 279 22.75 16.69 18.62
CA ASP A 279 23.31 15.35 18.37
C ASP A 279 22.30 14.25 18.71
N PRO A 280 21.71 13.58 17.71
CA PRO A 280 20.71 12.52 17.93
C PRO A 280 21.28 11.29 18.62
N ARG A 281 22.61 11.12 18.66
CA ARG A 281 23.26 10.03 19.41
C ARG A 281 23.16 10.24 20.92
N THR A 282 22.98 11.49 21.37
CA THR A 282 22.93 11.83 22.80
C THR A 282 21.55 12.29 23.25
N THR A 283 20.78 12.94 22.37
CA THR A 283 19.47 13.51 22.68
C THR A 283 18.44 13.09 21.65
N ALA A 284 17.35 12.46 22.10
CA ALA A 284 16.19 12.18 21.27
C ALA A 284 15.06 13.17 21.57
N LEU A 285 14.28 13.53 20.55
CA LEU A 285 13.16 14.45 20.68
C LEU A 285 11.85 13.67 20.83
N ALA A 286 11.09 13.91 21.89
CA ALA A 286 9.81 13.26 22.16
C ALA A 286 8.65 14.27 22.18
N ASP A 287 7.46 13.84 21.76
CA ASP A 287 6.25 14.68 21.74
C ASP A 287 5.54 14.80 23.10
N SER A 288 5.99 14.04 24.09
CA SER A 288 5.44 13.99 25.43
C SER A 288 6.48 13.49 26.42
N ALA A 289 6.29 13.82 27.71
CA ALA A 289 7.15 13.31 28.76
C ALA A 289 7.10 11.78 28.83
N LEU A 290 8.28 11.16 28.92
CA LEU A 290 8.46 9.72 28.99
C LEU A 290 9.06 9.34 30.34
N ASP A 291 8.47 8.35 30.99
CA ASP A 291 9.01 7.75 32.21
C ASP A 291 10.09 6.73 31.84
N CYS A 292 11.22 7.20 31.29
CA CYS A 292 12.39 6.36 31.05
C CYS A 292 13.32 6.41 32.27
N ASP A 293 13.90 5.28 32.66
CA ASP A 293 14.99 5.27 33.65
C ASP A 293 16.17 6.08 33.07
N PRO A 294 16.57 7.18 33.72
CA PRO A 294 17.59 8.06 33.17
C PRO A 294 18.95 7.34 33.17
N ALA A 295 19.68 7.48 32.06
CA ALA A 295 21.07 7.08 32.02
C ALA A 295 21.87 7.97 33.01
N PRO A 296 22.62 7.39 33.95
CA PRO A 296 23.31 8.15 35.01
C PRO A 296 24.46 9.04 34.50
N SER A 297 24.87 8.96 33.23
CA SER A 297 25.96 9.78 32.71
C SER A 297 25.83 10.15 31.23
N VAL A 298 26.21 11.39 30.90
CA VAL A 298 26.44 11.87 29.51
C VAL A 298 27.81 11.39 28.98
N HIS A 299 28.59 10.73 29.83
CA HIS A 299 30.00 10.38 29.59
C HIS A 299 30.20 8.86 29.37
N GLY A 300 29.13 8.06 29.48
CA GLY A 300 29.12 6.64 29.13
C GLY A 300 28.72 6.47 27.66
N GLY A 301 29.47 5.66 26.91
CA GLY A 301 29.27 5.48 25.47
C GLY A 301 27.82 5.12 25.10
N ALA A 302 27.39 5.60 23.92
CA ALA A 302 26.11 5.22 23.32
C ALA A 302 25.95 3.70 23.44
N GLY A 303 24.81 3.25 24.00
CA GLY A 303 24.56 1.83 24.22
C GLY A 303 24.83 1.01 22.95
N ASP A 304 25.39 -0.19 23.13
CA ASP A 304 25.66 -1.09 22.01
C ASP A 304 24.33 -1.71 21.54
N VAL A 305 23.98 -1.51 20.28
CA VAL A 305 22.74 -2.02 19.69
C VAL A 305 23.06 -2.87 18.47
N GLU A 306 22.74 -4.15 18.55
CA GLU A 306 22.92 -5.13 17.48
C GLU A 306 21.55 -5.53 16.92
N ILE A 307 21.33 -5.35 15.61
CA ILE A 307 20.13 -5.84 14.94
C ILE A 307 20.32 -7.34 14.65
N LEU A 308 19.58 -8.18 15.38
CA LEU A 308 19.62 -9.65 15.23
C LEU A 308 18.77 -10.12 14.04
N ARG A 309 17.68 -9.41 13.77
CA ARG A 309 16.73 -9.75 12.71
C ARG A 309 16.03 -8.51 12.21
N TYR A 310 15.88 -8.40 10.90
CA TYR A 310 15.13 -7.32 10.27
C TYR A 310 14.29 -7.87 9.12
N ASP A 311 12.97 -7.90 9.33
CA ASP A 311 11.95 -8.23 8.34
C ASP A 311 10.88 -7.13 8.28
N GLY A 312 10.06 -7.12 7.22
CA GLY A 312 9.00 -6.13 7.03
C GLY A 312 7.93 -6.09 8.14
N ASN A 313 7.76 -7.16 8.90
CA ASN A 313 6.78 -7.25 10.01
C ASN A 313 7.42 -7.59 11.36
N ARG A 314 8.76 -7.69 11.45
CA ARG A 314 9.45 -8.09 12.68
C ARG A 314 10.87 -7.55 12.72
N ILE A 315 11.23 -6.89 13.81
CA ILE A 315 12.60 -6.43 14.08
C ILE A 315 13.01 -6.97 15.44
N GLU A 316 14.19 -7.55 15.52
CA GLU A 316 14.80 -8.00 16.78
C GLU A 316 16.14 -7.33 16.96
N ALA A 317 16.37 -6.81 18.16
CA ALA A 317 17.64 -6.20 18.53
C ALA A 317 18.10 -6.71 19.90
N ARG A 318 19.42 -6.80 20.07
CA ARG A 318 20.07 -6.90 21.38
C ARG A 318 20.60 -5.51 21.71
N VAL A 319 20.30 -5.02 22.90
CA VAL A 319 20.79 -3.72 23.38
C VAL A 319 21.51 -3.90 24.70
N ARG A 320 22.67 -3.27 24.85
CA ARG A 320 23.38 -3.13 26.13
C ARG A 320 23.64 -1.65 26.40
N SER A 321 22.99 -1.10 27.42
CA SER A 321 23.09 0.34 27.74
C SER A 321 22.98 0.63 29.24
N GLU A 322 23.28 1.87 29.64
CA GLU A 322 23.01 2.37 30.99
C GLU A 322 21.56 2.88 31.16
N GLY A 323 20.66 2.49 30.26
CA GLY A 323 19.30 3.02 30.16
C GLY A 323 19.15 4.17 29.15
N GLY A 324 17.93 4.64 28.95
CA GLY A 324 17.60 5.72 28.04
C GLY A 324 16.56 5.33 26.97
N LEU A 325 16.50 6.12 25.90
CA LEU A 325 15.55 5.91 24.81
C LEU A 325 16.21 5.17 23.64
N LEU A 326 15.80 3.93 23.38
CA LEU A 326 16.21 3.19 22.20
C LEU A 326 15.40 3.65 21.00
N VAL A 327 16.06 4.31 20.06
CA VAL A 327 15.48 4.80 18.81
C VAL A 327 15.79 3.83 17.68
N PHE A 328 14.79 3.49 16.88
CA PHE A 328 14.95 2.74 15.63
C PHE A 328 14.77 3.71 14.46
N SER A 329 15.65 3.60 13.46
CA SER A 329 15.56 4.27 12.16
C SER A 329 14.40 3.69 11.31
N GLU A 330 13.20 3.69 11.88
CA GLU A 330 11.98 3.08 11.37
C GLU A 330 10.78 3.97 11.70
N ILE A 331 9.93 4.22 10.71
CA ILE A 331 8.83 5.18 10.86
C ILE A 331 7.81 4.67 11.88
N TYR A 332 7.44 5.50 12.86
CA TYR A 332 6.39 5.20 13.82
C TYR A 332 5.03 5.08 13.11
N TYR A 333 4.40 3.91 13.22
CA TYR A 333 3.10 3.64 12.61
C TYR A 333 2.21 2.80 13.54
N PRO A 334 0.90 3.08 13.66
CA PRO A 334 -0.01 2.28 14.46
C PRO A 334 -0.05 0.80 14.03
N GLY A 335 -0.06 -0.11 15.00
CA GLY A 335 -0.12 -1.56 14.77
C GLY A 335 1.17 -2.30 15.09
N TRP A 336 2.29 -1.59 15.29
CA TRP A 336 3.50 -2.17 15.87
C TRP A 336 3.35 -2.36 17.38
N ARG A 337 3.91 -3.45 17.89
CA ARG A 337 4.04 -3.76 19.32
C ARG A 337 5.49 -4.03 19.64
N ALA A 338 5.93 -3.67 20.84
CA ALA A 338 7.26 -3.98 21.33
C ALA A 338 7.20 -4.84 22.59
N THR A 339 8.25 -5.62 22.79
CA THR A 339 8.53 -6.30 24.06
C THR A 339 10.00 -6.13 24.42
N ILE A 340 10.28 -6.05 25.72
CA ILE A 340 11.61 -6.10 26.33
C ILE A 340 11.67 -7.41 27.10
N ASP A 341 12.56 -8.32 26.71
CA ASP A 341 12.70 -9.65 27.33
C ASP A 341 11.40 -10.48 27.39
N GLY A 342 10.45 -10.19 26.48
CA GLY A 342 9.14 -10.84 26.39
C GLY A 342 8.01 -10.07 27.06
N ASP A 343 8.30 -9.08 27.90
CA ASP A 343 7.30 -8.25 28.56
C ASP A 343 6.87 -7.08 27.66
N PRO A 344 5.57 -6.74 27.59
CA PRO A 344 5.08 -5.64 26.76
C PRO A 344 5.73 -4.29 27.09
N ALA A 345 6.22 -3.60 26.07
CA ALA A 345 6.80 -2.26 26.19
C ALA A 345 6.05 -1.25 25.32
N ARG A 346 5.97 -0.01 25.81
CA ARG A 346 5.30 1.08 25.09
C ARG A 346 6.21 1.62 23.99
N LEU A 347 5.76 1.53 22.74
CA LEU A 347 6.35 2.26 21.63
C LEU A 347 5.89 3.72 21.66
N VAL A 348 6.82 4.61 21.39
CA VAL A 348 6.61 6.05 21.30
C VAL A 348 7.21 6.57 20.00
N ARG A 349 6.85 7.80 19.63
CA ARG A 349 7.45 8.50 18.49
C ARG A 349 8.62 9.34 19.01
N ALA A 350 9.74 9.26 18.31
CA ALA A 350 10.93 10.07 18.56
C ALA A 350 11.38 10.75 17.26
N ASP A 351 12.12 11.85 17.37
CA ASP A 351 12.76 12.56 16.25
C ASP A 351 11.79 12.77 15.08
N TYR A 352 10.60 13.27 15.44
CA TYR A 352 9.48 13.61 14.57
C TYR A 352 8.77 12.43 13.87
N VAL A 353 9.49 11.45 13.32
CA VAL A 353 8.91 10.30 12.58
C VAL A 353 9.34 8.93 13.06
N LEU A 354 10.38 8.80 13.87
CA LEU A 354 10.97 7.51 14.23
C LEU A 354 10.20 6.84 15.38
N ARG A 355 10.33 5.51 15.49
CA ARG A 355 9.80 4.76 16.62
C ARG A 355 10.89 4.53 17.68
N ALA A 356 10.50 4.62 18.93
CA ALA A 356 11.40 4.42 20.05
C ALA A 356 10.71 3.75 21.24
N LEU A 357 11.48 3.30 22.22
CA LEU A 357 10.98 2.82 23.51
C LEU A 357 12.03 3.02 24.61
N CYS A 358 11.59 3.25 25.85
CA CYS A 358 12.47 3.31 27.00
C CYS A 358 13.07 1.92 27.26
N VAL A 359 14.39 1.84 27.44
CA VAL A 359 15.09 0.61 27.80
C VAL A 359 15.75 0.83 29.16
N PRO A 360 15.59 -0.08 30.13
CA PRO A 360 16.27 0.01 31.41
C PRO A 360 17.78 -0.27 31.29
N PRO A 361 18.59 0.06 32.32
CA PRO A 361 20.00 -0.27 32.33
C PRO A 361 20.25 -1.79 32.32
N GLY A 362 21.14 -2.26 31.46
CA GLY A 362 21.48 -3.67 31.35
C GLY A 362 21.58 -4.16 29.91
N GLU A 363 21.53 -5.47 29.74
CA GLU A 363 21.43 -6.13 28.43
C GLU A 363 20.02 -6.69 28.26
N HIS A 364 19.37 -6.31 27.16
CA HIS A 364 17.98 -6.65 26.89
C HIS A 364 17.78 -7.10 25.45
N ARG A 365 16.80 -8.00 25.25
CA ARG A 365 16.30 -8.37 23.93
C ARG A 365 15.03 -7.60 23.62
N ILE A 366 15.07 -6.87 22.52
CA ILE A 366 13.97 -6.06 22.04
C ILE A 366 13.34 -6.76 20.83
N VAL A 367 12.02 -6.92 20.84
CA VAL A 367 11.28 -7.49 19.72
C VAL A 367 10.15 -6.55 19.35
N LEU A 368 10.16 -6.06 18.11
CA LEU A 368 9.09 -5.29 17.50
C LEU A 368 8.35 -6.18 16.51
N VAL A 369 7.03 -6.26 16.61
CA VAL A 369 6.18 -7.04 15.69
C VAL A 369 5.04 -6.18 15.19
N TYR A 370 4.82 -6.18 13.87
CA TYR A 370 3.64 -5.58 13.27
C TYR A 370 2.45 -6.53 13.40
N ASP A 371 1.51 -6.17 14.28
CA ASP A 371 0.31 -6.95 14.59
C ASP A 371 -0.96 -6.06 14.56
N PRO A 372 -1.39 -5.59 13.38
CA PRO A 372 -2.47 -4.61 13.27
C PRO A 372 -3.84 -5.24 13.63
N PRO A 373 -4.56 -4.70 14.63
CA PRO A 373 -5.84 -5.29 15.07
C PRO A 373 -6.92 -5.25 13.98
N LEU A 374 -6.90 -4.23 13.12
CA LEU A 374 -7.87 -4.07 12.04
C LEU A 374 -7.81 -5.19 10.99
N LEU A 375 -6.63 -5.77 10.75
CA LEU A 375 -6.49 -6.91 9.84
C LEU A 375 -7.22 -8.13 10.40
N LYS A 376 -7.08 -8.40 11.70
CA LYS A 376 -7.77 -9.51 12.38
C LYS A 376 -9.28 -9.32 12.39
N ILE A 377 -9.75 -8.10 12.65
CA ILE A 377 -11.18 -7.76 12.61
C ILE A 377 -11.71 -7.96 11.18
N GLY A 378 -11.02 -7.46 10.16
CA GLY A 378 -11.41 -7.64 8.76
C GLY A 378 -11.49 -9.11 8.36
N LEU A 379 -10.51 -9.92 8.77
CA LEU A 379 -10.51 -11.36 8.53
C LEU A 379 -11.67 -12.07 9.23
N ALA A 380 -11.97 -11.72 10.48
CA ALA A 380 -13.10 -12.28 11.23
C ALA A 380 -14.44 -11.94 10.58
N VAL A 381 -14.65 -10.67 10.19
CA VAL A 381 -15.86 -10.23 9.48
C VAL A 381 -16.01 -10.95 8.15
N THR A 382 -14.93 -11.07 7.38
CA THR A 382 -14.92 -11.76 6.09
C THR A 382 -15.25 -13.24 6.24
N SER A 383 -14.63 -13.90 7.23
CA SER A 383 -14.88 -15.31 7.54
C SER A 383 -16.32 -15.54 7.98
N LEU A 384 -16.86 -14.68 8.84
CA LEU A 384 -18.26 -14.77 9.30
C LEU A 384 -19.24 -14.54 8.14
N ALA A 385 -18.97 -13.58 7.26
CA ALA A 385 -19.78 -13.34 6.06
C ALA A 385 -19.78 -14.57 5.14
N LEU A 386 -18.61 -15.16 4.87
CA LEU A 386 -18.48 -16.35 4.03
C LEU A 386 -19.19 -17.56 4.66
N LEU A 387 -18.99 -17.80 5.96
CA LEU A 387 -19.68 -18.87 6.70
C LEU A 387 -21.20 -18.68 6.71
N SER A 388 -21.68 -17.44 6.80
CA SER A 388 -23.11 -17.13 6.73
C SER A 388 -23.68 -17.46 5.35
N VAL A 389 -22.97 -17.10 4.28
CA VAL A 389 -23.36 -17.45 2.90
C VAL A 389 -23.42 -18.96 2.70
N VAL A 390 -22.38 -19.69 3.13
CA VAL A 390 -22.32 -21.16 3.04
C VAL A 390 -23.42 -21.79 3.90
N GLY A 391 -23.63 -21.30 5.12
CA GLY A 391 -24.65 -21.78 6.05
C GLY A 391 -26.06 -21.64 5.48
N VAL A 392 -26.39 -20.48 4.89
CA VAL A 392 -27.67 -20.24 4.22
C VAL A 392 -27.83 -21.17 3.01
N ALA A 393 -26.78 -21.36 2.20
CA ALA A 393 -26.82 -22.26 1.05
C ALA A 393 -27.08 -23.72 1.47
N LEU A 394 -26.38 -24.21 2.50
CA LEU A 394 -26.56 -25.57 3.03
C LEU A 394 -27.93 -25.77 3.69
N TRP A 395 -28.41 -24.78 4.45
CA TRP A 395 -29.73 -24.80 5.08
C TRP A 395 -30.84 -24.93 4.03
N ASN A 396 -30.77 -24.13 2.96
CA ASN A 396 -31.72 -24.19 1.86
C ASN A 396 -31.66 -25.52 1.10
N HIS A 397 -30.47 -26.10 0.92
CA HIS A 397 -30.33 -27.44 0.31
C HIS A 397 -31.01 -28.52 1.15
N ARG A 398 -30.85 -28.50 2.48
CA ARG A 398 -31.47 -29.50 3.38
C ARG A 398 -32.99 -29.40 3.39
N ARG A 399 -33.55 -28.18 3.36
CA ARG A 399 -35.01 -27.99 3.30
C ARG A 399 -35.63 -28.44 1.97
N CYS A 400 -34.94 -28.23 0.86
CA CYS A 400 -35.42 -28.71 -0.44
C CYS A 400 -35.25 -30.23 -0.64
N GLY A 401 -34.25 -30.85 0.00
CA GLY A 401 -34.03 -32.30 -0.05
C GLY A 401 -34.96 -33.13 0.84
N GLY A 402 -35.58 -32.53 1.86
CA GLY A 402 -36.55 -33.20 2.74
C GLY A 402 -38.02 -33.11 2.31
N ALA A 403 -38.30 -32.51 1.16
CA ALA A 403 -39.65 -32.32 0.62
C ALA A 403 -39.91 -33.11 -0.68
N ALA A 404 -39.06 -34.12 -0.97
CA ALA A 404 -39.18 -35.00 -2.14
C ALA A 404 -39.63 -36.41 -1.72
#